data_AF-A0A3Q3ESE8-F1
#
_entry.id   AF-A0A3Q3ESE8-F1
#
_cell.length_a   1.000
_cell.length_b   1.000
_cell.length_c   1.000
_cell.angle_alpha   90.00
_cell.angle_beta   90.00
_cell.angle_gamma   90.00
#
_symmetry.space_group_name_H-M   'P 1'
#
loop_
_entity.id
_entity.type
_entity.pdbx_description
1 polymer ?
#
loop_
_entity_poly.entity_id
_entity_poly.type
_entity_poly.pdbx_seq_one_letter_code
_entity_poly.pdbx_strand_id
1 'polypeptide(L)'
;LCQVALVLASKTERAVLLQPCDSGQYTAGGECCEQCPPGEGVVKKCGATQTVCAQCLDETFSENYSHTEQCSPCTQCTGLMRMETPCTDSNDAICICNYNYFFSSISGQCESCTVCPAGQGVFAHCEHNHDTVCEECVDDTYSDRESYLDPCLPCTICDEETEKQLAECTPTSDSVCHPLLPTYFAPTDMDPSPPSFTNYFLPGSDSPIPGAETTTSSAGSPRFLGHGLNENLIPIYCSIVAAVVVGLVGLVAYIVFKWNSCKQNKQAANNRAATNNQMVTPEGEKLHSDSGISVDSQSLQEHQQQQQAQAEVQAQPARSHTQEQI
;
A
#
# COMPACT_ATOMS: atom_id res chain seq x y z
N LEU A 1 -5.28 42.80 -30.23
CA LEU A 1 -4.22 43.77 -30.58
C LEU A 1 -2.98 42.98 -30.93
N CYS A 2 -2.69 42.88 -32.22
CA CYS A 2 -1.58 42.13 -32.80
C CYS A 2 -0.41 43.11 -33.00
N GLN A 3 0.79 42.80 -32.53
CA GLN A 3 2.00 43.53 -32.94
C GLN A 3 2.98 42.56 -33.59
N VAL A 4 3.27 42.85 -34.85
CA VAL A 4 4.21 42.16 -35.73
C VAL A 4 5.59 42.75 -35.47
N ALA A 5 6.54 41.94 -35.02
CA ALA A 5 7.96 42.27 -35.03
C ALA A 5 8.64 41.49 -36.17
N LEU A 6 9.01 42.21 -37.23
CA LEU A 6 9.92 41.73 -38.25
C LEU A 6 11.33 41.65 -37.65
N VAL A 7 11.88 40.45 -37.53
CA VAL A 7 13.32 40.25 -37.30
C VAL A 7 13.89 39.64 -38.58
N LEU A 8 14.71 40.42 -39.27
CA LEU A 8 15.55 39.97 -40.37
C LEU A 8 16.70 39.14 -39.78
N ALA A 9 16.68 37.82 -39.98
CA ALA A 9 17.81 36.96 -39.63
C ALA A 9 18.65 36.66 -40.87
N SER A 10 19.89 37.13 -40.82
CA SER A 10 20.93 36.92 -41.83
C SER A 10 21.42 35.47 -41.87
N LYS A 11 21.52 34.97 -43.10
CA LYS A 11 22.46 33.98 -43.66
C LYS A 11 23.51 33.35 -42.73
N THR A 12 23.51 32.01 -42.78
CA THR A 12 24.59 31.02 -42.55
C THR A 12 25.20 30.88 -41.17
N GLU A 13 24.91 29.74 -40.54
CA GLU A 13 25.93 28.76 -40.11
C GLU A 13 25.25 27.39 -39.92
N ARG A 14 25.80 26.36 -40.56
CA ARG A 14 25.41 24.97 -40.29
C ARG A 14 25.89 24.62 -38.89
N ALA A 15 25.01 24.77 -37.90
CA ALA A 15 25.19 24.12 -36.61
C ALA A 15 25.12 22.60 -36.85
N VAL A 16 26.27 21.94 -36.94
CA VAL A 16 26.35 20.51 -36.61
C VAL A 16 25.88 20.43 -35.16
N LEU A 17 24.73 19.80 -34.98
CA LEU A 17 24.10 19.58 -33.69
C LEU A 17 24.99 18.58 -32.93
N LEU A 18 26.10 19.06 -32.35
CA LEU A 18 26.86 18.32 -31.35
C LEU A 18 25.91 18.17 -30.17
N GLN A 19 25.25 17.02 -30.12
CA GLN A 19 24.60 16.59 -28.90
C GLN A 19 25.64 16.68 -27.78
N PRO A 20 25.35 17.39 -26.68
CA PRO A 20 26.28 17.46 -25.55
C PRO A 20 26.66 16.04 -25.16
N CYS A 21 27.97 15.77 -25.05
CA CYS A 21 28.46 14.47 -24.63
C CYS A 21 28.20 14.33 -23.14
N ASP A 22 27.35 13.38 -22.73
CA ASP A 22 26.94 13.18 -21.34
C ASP A 22 28.13 12.85 -20.41
N SER A 23 29.20 12.26 -20.96
CA SER A 23 30.45 11.99 -20.24
C SER A 23 31.40 13.19 -20.14
N GLY A 24 31.18 14.25 -20.92
CA GLY A 24 32.01 15.46 -20.93
C GLY A 24 33.44 15.27 -21.46
N GLN A 25 33.79 14.08 -21.97
CA GLN A 25 35.10 13.75 -22.52
C GLN A 25 34.98 13.09 -23.89
N TYR A 26 36.05 13.21 -24.69
CA TYR A 26 36.11 12.68 -26.04
C TYR A 26 37.38 11.86 -26.26
N THR A 27 37.30 10.86 -27.13
CA THR A 27 38.47 10.12 -27.61
C THR A 27 39.36 11.02 -28.48
N ALA A 28 40.59 10.59 -28.73
CA ALA A 28 41.48 11.25 -29.69
C ALA A 28 40.90 11.31 -31.12
N GLY A 29 39.91 10.44 -31.43
CA GLY A 29 39.16 10.44 -32.68
C GLY A 29 37.95 11.39 -32.72
N GLY A 30 37.67 12.10 -31.62
CA GLY A 30 36.53 13.03 -31.51
C GLY A 30 35.20 12.35 -31.19
N GLU A 31 35.20 11.08 -30.82
CA GLU A 31 33.99 10.35 -30.40
C GLU A 31 33.74 10.59 -28.90
N CYS A 32 32.48 10.67 -28.49
CA CYS A 32 32.12 10.81 -27.07
C CYS A 32 32.56 9.56 -26.29
N CYS A 33 33.07 9.74 -25.09
CA CYS A 33 33.49 8.61 -24.26
C CYS A 33 32.26 7.80 -23.82
N GLU A 34 32.30 6.50 -24.04
CA GLU A 34 31.26 5.56 -23.59
C GLU A 34 31.36 5.37 -22.07
N GLN A 35 30.22 5.37 -21.40
CA GLN A 35 30.11 5.12 -19.96
C GLN A 35 29.75 3.66 -19.72
N CYS A 36 30.45 3.02 -18.78
CA CYS A 36 30.10 1.70 -18.29
C CYS A 36 28.78 1.79 -17.52
N PRO A 37 27.83 0.87 -17.76
CA PRO A 37 26.59 0.82 -17.02
C PRO A 37 26.81 0.33 -15.57
N PRO A 38 25.81 0.52 -14.68
CA PRO A 38 25.81 -0.15 -13.38
C PRO A 38 26.00 -1.66 -13.53
N GLY A 39 26.77 -2.28 -12.63
CA GLY A 39 27.21 -3.67 -12.79
C GLY A 39 28.57 -3.82 -13.49
N GLU A 40 29.03 -2.79 -14.20
CA GLU A 40 30.31 -2.78 -14.90
C GLU A 40 31.21 -1.61 -14.46
N GLY A 41 32.50 -1.89 -14.33
CA GLY A 41 33.52 -0.92 -14.01
C GLY A 41 34.51 -0.71 -15.15
N VAL A 42 35.16 0.45 -15.15
CA VAL A 42 36.16 0.82 -16.16
C VAL A 42 37.47 0.06 -15.94
N VAL A 43 37.86 -0.77 -16.91
CA VAL A 43 39.18 -1.42 -16.95
C VAL A 43 40.19 -0.54 -17.67
N LYS A 44 39.75 0.14 -18.74
CA LYS A 44 40.58 1.07 -19.51
C LYS A 44 39.83 2.37 -19.71
N LYS A 45 40.43 3.47 -19.26
CA LYS A 45 39.87 4.82 -19.39
C LYS A 45 39.86 5.28 -20.86
N CYS A 46 38.86 6.10 -21.18
CA CYS A 46 38.78 6.82 -22.43
C CYS A 46 40.01 7.72 -22.66
N GLY A 47 40.48 7.81 -23.91
CA GLY A 47 41.61 8.66 -24.29
C GLY A 47 42.00 8.43 -25.74
N ALA A 48 43.12 7.74 -25.99
CA ALA A 48 43.49 7.34 -27.34
C ALA A 48 42.52 6.30 -27.95
N THR A 49 41.88 5.50 -27.11
CA THR A 49 40.84 4.52 -27.47
C THR A 49 39.60 4.74 -26.62
N GLN A 50 38.50 4.09 -26.98
CA GLN A 50 37.27 4.12 -26.20
C GLN A 50 37.43 3.46 -24.82
N THR A 51 36.53 3.78 -23.89
CA THR A 51 36.38 3.13 -22.59
C THR A 51 36.20 1.63 -22.77
N VAL A 52 36.84 0.82 -21.91
CA VAL A 52 36.62 -0.62 -21.85
C VAL A 52 36.05 -0.97 -20.49
N CYS A 53 34.89 -1.61 -20.50
CA CYS A 53 34.13 -2.00 -19.31
C CYS A 53 34.28 -3.50 -19.05
N ALA A 54 34.20 -3.89 -17.79
CA ALA A 54 34.08 -5.29 -17.37
C ALA A 54 33.14 -5.41 -16.18
N GLN A 55 32.48 -6.57 -16.06
CA GLN A 55 31.58 -6.85 -14.95
C GLN A 55 32.32 -6.85 -13.62
N CYS A 56 31.67 -6.31 -12.59
CA CYS A 56 32.17 -6.36 -11.23
C CYS A 56 32.06 -7.78 -10.66
N LEU A 57 33.16 -8.27 -10.10
CA LEU A 57 33.32 -9.61 -9.54
C LEU A 57 33.95 -9.51 -8.14
N ASP A 58 33.96 -10.61 -7.38
CA ASP A 58 34.67 -10.71 -6.10
C ASP A 58 34.25 -9.66 -5.04
N GLU A 59 32.95 -9.52 -4.78
CA GLU A 59 32.41 -8.54 -3.81
C GLU A 59 32.77 -7.08 -4.17
N THR A 60 32.58 -6.73 -5.44
CA THR A 60 32.70 -5.36 -5.93
C THR A 60 31.43 -4.92 -6.66
N PHE A 61 31.21 -3.62 -6.72
CA PHE A 61 30.01 -3.03 -7.33
C PHE A 61 30.32 -1.74 -8.12
N SER A 62 29.38 -1.34 -8.96
CA SER A 62 29.36 -0.07 -9.70
C SER A 62 27.90 0.39 -9.84
N GLU A 63 27.55 1.52 -9.22
CA GLU A 63 26.16 2.01 -9.14
C GLU A 63 25.77 2.97 -10.27
N ASN A 64 26.73 3.68 -10.84
CA ASN A 64 26.47 4.81 -11.72
C ASN A 64 27.12 4.62 -13.09
N TYR A 65 26.53 5.25 -14.10
CA TYR A 65 27.13 5.32 -15.43
C TYR A 65 28.44 6.09 -15.38
N SER A 66 29.56 5.40 -15.65
CA SER A 66 30.89 6.01 -15.48
C SER A 66 31.87 5.60 -16.57
N HIS A 67 32.62 6.56 -17.09
CA HIS A 67 33.72 6.32 -18.04
C HIS A 67 35.10 6.40 -17.36
N THR A 68 35.11 6.63 -16.05
CA THR A 68 36.34 6.80 -15.24
C THR A 68 36.43 5.90 -14.02
N GLU A 69 35.31 5.50 -13.42
CA GLU A 69 35.27 4.74 -12.17
C GLU A 69 35.38 3.24 -12.45
N GLN A 70 36.17 2.57 -11.61
CA GLN A 70 36.30 1.12 -11.63
C GLN A 70 35.33 0.52 -10.61
N CYS A 71 35.15 -0.80 -10.64
CA CYS A 71 34.39 -1.49 -9.60
C CYS A 71 34.98 -1.17 -8.22
N SER A 72 34.11 -0.76 -7.31
CA SER A 72 34.46 -0.44 -5.92
C SER A 72 34.21 -1.64 -5.02
N PRO A 73 35.02 -1.86 -3.98
CA PRO A 73 34.76 -2.94 -3.03
C PRO A 73 33.47 -2.68 -2.27
N CYS A 74 32.66 -3.74 -2.08
CA CYS A 74 31.45 -3.66 -1.28
C CYS A 74 31.75 -3.26 0.16
N THR A 75 30.86 -2.44 0.73
CA THR A 75 30.86 -2.09 2.15
C THR A 75 30.60 -3.34 2.99
N GLN A 76 31.47 -3.58 3.97
CA GLN A 76 31.30 -4.69 4.91
C GLN A 76 30.63 -4.20 6.20
N CYS A 77 29.45 -4.72 6.49
CA CYS A 77 28.77 -4.44 7.76
C CYS A 77 29.51 -5.12 8.91
N THR A 78 30.14 -4.33 9.79
CA THR A 78 30.93 -4.83 10.93
C THR A 78 30.44 -4.25 12.26
N GLY A 79 30.86 -4.83 13.38
CA GLY A 79 30.50 -4.36 14.71
C GLY A 79 29.04 -4.63 15.07
N LEU A 80 28.30 -3.57 15.41
CA LEU A 80 26.88 -3.62 15.82
C LEU A 80 25.91 -3.38 14.64
N MET A 81 26.41 -3.54 13.42
CA MET A 81 25.63 -3.35 12.20
C MET A 81 25.31 -4.70 11.55
N ARG A 82 24.19 -4.76 10.84
CA ARG A 82 23.78 -5.88 10.00
C ARG A 82 23.47 -5.38 8.60
N MET A 83 23.51 -6.31 7.65
CA MET A 83 23.16 -6.07 6.27
C MET A 83 21.63 -5.99 6.13
N GLU A 84 21.12 -4.88 5.59
CA GLU A 84 19.73 -4.73 5.18
C GLU A 84 19.55 -5.20 3.75
N THR A 85 20.39 -4.68 2.84
CA THR A 85 20.45 -5.11 1.46
C THR A 85 21.83 -5.70 1.18
N PRO A 86 21.90 -6.87 0.50
CA PRO A 86 23.18 -7.45 0.12
C PRO A 86 23.85 -6.62 -0.97
N CYS A 87 25.18 -6.72 -1.02
CA CYS A 87 25.92 -6.17 -2.14
C CYS A 87 25.57 -6.94 -3.42
N THR A 88 25.49 -6.21 -4.52
CA THR A 88 25.31 -6.74 -5.88
C THR A 88 26.34 -6.10 -6.78
N ASP A 89 26.54 -6.60 -7.99
CA ASP A 89 27.42 -5.96 -8.98
C ASP A 89 27.03 -4.49 -9.26
N SER A 90 25.76 -4.14 -9.08
CA SER A 90 25.19 -2.84 -9.42
C SER A 90 24.88 -1.95 -8.22
N ASN A 91 25.00 -2.42 -6.98
CA ASN A 91 24.64 -1.67 -5.77
C ASN A 91 25.49 -2.12 -4.59
N ASP A 92 25.89 -1.17 -3.75
CA ASP A 92 26.57 -1.47 -2.50
C ASP A 92 25.66 -2.18 -1.48
N ALA A 93 26.27 -2.82 -0.48
CA ALA A 93 25.57 -3.28 0.70
C ALA A 93 25.11 -2.11 1.58
N ILE A 94 23.84 -2.12 1.99
CA ILE A 94 23.33 -1.16 2.96
C ILE A 94 23.43 -1.77 4.36
N CYS A 95 24.15 -1.08 5.24
CA CYS A 95 24.34 -1.49 6.63
C CYS A 95 23.48 -0.65 7.58
N ILE A 96 22.71 -1.33 8.43
CA ILE A 96 21.89 -0.72 9.48
C ILE A 96 22.24 -1.31 10.85
N CYS A 97 21.79 -0.69 11.94
CA CYS A 97 22.02 -1.26 13.26
C CYS A 97 21.37 -2.65 13.40
N ASN A 98 22.07 -3.53 14.12
CA ASN A 98 21.65 -4.90 14.34
C ASN A 98 20.37 -4.94 15.19
N TYR A 99 19.73 -6.10 15.29
CA TYR A 99 18.57 -6.28 16.15
C TYR A 99 18.88 -5.90 17.60
N ASN A 100 17.93 -5.20 18.23
CA ASN A 100 18.09 -4.61 19.56
C ASN A 100 19.15 -3.49 19.63
N TYR A 101 19.48 -2.86 18.49
CA TYR A 101 20.25 -1.63 18.42
C TYR A 101 19.60 -0.61 17.49
N PHE A 102 19.76 0.66 17.82
CA PHE A 102 19.34 1.79 16.98
C PHE A 102 20.51 2.73 16.68
N PHE A 103 20.43 3.48 15.58
CA PHE A 103 21.45 4.47 15.25
C PHE A 103 21.21 5.76 16.02
N SER A 104 22.12 6.06 16.95
CA SER A 104 22.08 7.32 17.71
C SER A 104 22.78 8.43 16.92
N SER A 105 22.01 9.42 16.48
CA SER A 105 22.55 10.58 15.76
C SER A 105 23.48 11.46 16.63
N ILE A 106 23.39 11.33 17.96
CA ILE A 106 24.18 12.07 18.94
C ILE A 106 25.59 11.49 19.03
N SER A 107 25.70 10.16 19.15
CA SER A 107 27.00 9.48 19.24
C SER A 107 27.56 9.06 17.88
N GLY A 108 26.73 9.07 16.83
CA GLY A 108 27.12 8.66 15.48
C GLY A 108 27.36 7.16 15.34
N GLN A 109 26.83 6.35 16.25
CA GLN A 109 27.03 4.90 16.31
C GLN A 109 25.76 4.17 16.73
N CYS A 110 25.75 2.85 16.53
CA CYS A 110 24.67 1.99 17.02
C CYS A 110 24.75 1.84 18.54
N GLU A 111 23.62 2.06 19.21
CA GLU A 111 23.45 1.91 20.66
C GLU A 111 22.38 0.86 20.95
N SER A 112 22.50 0.18 22.09
CA SER A 112 21.52 -0.82 22.50
C SER A 112 20.18 -0.16 22.78
N CYS A 113 19.09 -0.78 22.34
CA CYS A 113 17.75 -0.28 22.61
C CYS A 113 17.48 -0.22 24.12
N THR A 114 16.74 0.81 24.53
CA THR A 114 16.25 0.96 25.89
C THR A 114 15.24 -0.15 26.21
N VAL A 115 15.39 -0.73 27.40
CA VAL A 115 14.44 -1.71 27.94
C VAL A 115 13.49 -0.97 28.87
N CYS A 116 12.19 -1.14 28.67
CA CYS A 116 11.20 -0.52 29.54
C CYS A 116 11.15 -1.28 30.87
N PRO A 117 11.33 -0.60 32.02
CA PRO A 117 11.30 -1.24 33.33
C PRO A 117 9.87 -1.65 33.73
N ALA A 118 9.74 -2.48 34.76
CA ALA A 118 8.44 -2.75 35.36
C ALA A 118 7.75 -1.44 35.79
N GLY A 119 6.44 -1.33 35.55
CA GLY A 119 5.70 -0.07 35.66
C GLY A 119 5.63 0.74 34.37
N GLN A 120 6.44 0.38 33.36
CA GLN A 120 6.42 0.98 32.03
C GLN A 120 6.23 -0.07 30.95
N GLY A 121 5.51 0.29 29.89
CA GLY A 121 5.29 -0.53 28.72
C GLY A 121 5.93 0.09 27.48
N VAL A 122 6.15 -0.74 26.46
CA VAL A 122 6.63 -0.28 25.15
C VAL A 122 5.50 0.42 24.40
N PHE A 123 5.66 1.72 24.17
CA PHE A 123 4.78 2.51 23.32
C PHE A 123 5.19 2.43 21.84
N ALA A 124 6.51 2.51 21.58
CA ALA A 124 7.08 2.30 20.25
C ALA A 124 8.27 1.35 20.33
N HIS A 125 8.28 0.34 19.48
CA HIS A 125 9.37 -0.63 19.42
C HIS A 125 10.64 0.03 18.88
N CYS A 126 11.78 -0.48 19.34
CA CYS A 126 13.06 -0.10 18.78
C CYS A 126 13.18 -0.53 17.31
N GLU A 127 13.62 0.40 16.46
CA GLU A 127 14.00 0.12 15.07
C GLU A 127 15.46 0.52 14.84
N HIS A 128 15.98 0.23 13.65
CA HIS A 128 17.38 0.52 13.33
C HIS A 128 17.73 2.02 13.36
N ASN A 129 16.73 2.91 13.34
CA ASN A 129 16.86 4.36 13.26
C ASN A 129 16.35 5.12 14.50
N HIS A 130 15.67 4.45 15.44
CA HIS A 130 15.15 5.07 16.65
C HIS A 130 15.04 4.08 17.80
N ASP A 131 15.21 4.59 19.02
CA ASP A 131 15.18 3.81 20.24
C ASP A 131 13.74 3.39 20.62
N THR A 132 13.63 2.40 21.51
CA THR A 132 12.39 2.07 22.21
C THR A 132 11.86 3.32 22.93
N VAL A 133 10.56 3.56 22.78
CA VAL A 133 9.85 4.58 23.57
C VAL A 133 9.01 3.88 24.61
N CYS A 134 9.29 4.17 25.89
CA CYS A 134 8.54 3.64 27.02
C CYS A 134 7.48 4.64 27.49
N GLU A 135 6.33 4.13 27.90
CA GLU A 135 5.27 4.89 28.56
C GLU A 135 4.95 4.31 29.94
N GLU A 136 4.46 5.15 30.85
CA GLU A 136 4.02 4.70 32.17
C GLU A 136 2.66 4.00 32.06
N CYS A 137 2.51 2.88 32.76
CA CYS A 137 1.23 2.19 32.81
C CYS A 137 0.24 2.95 33.70
N VAL A 138 -0.82 3.45 33.08
CA VAL A 138 -1.94 4.20 33.70
C VAL A 138 -3.28 3.52 33.38
N ASP A 139 -4.37 3.99 33.98
CA ASP A 139 -5.74 3.58 33.64
C ASP A 139 -5.97 2.05 33.65
N ASP A 140 -5.77 1.40 34.79
CA ASP A 140 -5.97 -0.06 34.97
C ASP A 140 -5.11 -0.90 34.01
N THR A 141 -3.84 -0.52 33.84
CA THR A 141 -2.83 -1.31 33.14
C THR A 141 -1.58 -1.54 33.99
N TYR A 142 -0.81 -2.58 33.67
CA TYR A 142 0.42 -2.93 34.38
C TYR A 142 1.49 -3.53 33.45
N SER A 143 2.74 -3.48 33.92
CA SER A 143 3.90 -4.17 33.35
C SER A 143 4.74 -4.75 34.48
N ASP A 144 4.82 -6.09 34.56
CA ASP A 144 5.42 -6.83 35.69
C ASP A 144 6.91 -7.14 35.51
N ARG A 145 7.48 -6.82 34.35
CA ARG A 145 8.84 -7.20 33.96
C ARG A 145 9.47 -6.15 33.07
N GLU A 146 10.80 -6.21 32.99
CA GLU A 146 11.53 -5.41 32.01
C GLU A 146 11.38 -6.02 30.61
N SER A 147 11.02 -5.22 29.61
CA SER A 147 10.80 -5.71 28.25
C SER A 147 11.15 -4.68 27.17
N TYR A 148 11.55 -5.19 26.00
CA TYR A 148 11.78 -4.42 24.77
C TYR A 148 10.62 -4.54 23.78
N LEU A 149 9.60 -5.36 24.10
CA LEU A 149 8.43 -5.59 23.24
C LEU A 149 7.09 -5.39 23.95
N ASP A 150 7.02 -5.65 25.26
CA ASP A 150 5.71 -5.76 25.90
C ASP A 150 5.13 -4.37 26.21
N PRO A 151 3.93 -4.05 25.70
CA PRO A 151 3.20 -2.84 26.09
C PRO A 151 2.58 -3.02 27.48
N CYS A 152 2.00 -1.95 28.02
CA CYS A 152 1.20 -2.05 29.25
C CYS A 152 0.01 -3.00 29.03
N LEU A 153 -0.12 -4.00 29.90
CA LEU A 153 -1.17 -5.02 29.84
C LEU A 153 -2.37 -4.57 30.66
N PRO A 154 -3.61 -4.83 30.20
CA PRO A 154 -4.79 -4.52 30.99
C PRO A 154 -4.83 -5.38 32.26
N CYS A 155 -5.23 -4.78 33.37
CA CYS A 155 -5.44 -5.50 34.61
C CYS A 155 -6.62 -6.46 34.50
N THR A 156 -6.52 -7.59 35.21
CA THR A 156 -7.63 -8.50 35.45
C THR A 156 -8.73 -7.77 36.24
N ILE A 157 -9.99 -7.97 35.87
CA ILE A 157 -11.15 -7.42 36.59
C ILE A 157 -11.81 -8.56 37.34
N CYS A 158 -11.82 -8.49 38.67
CA CYS A 158 -12.48 -9.50 39.51
C CYS A 158 -13.99 -9.27 39.52
N ASP A 159 -14.77 -10.34 39.32
CA ASP A 159 -16.22 -10.27 39.45
C ASP A 159 -16.62 -10.29 40.92
N GLU A 160 -17.20 -9.19 41.42
CA GLU A 160 -17.58 -9.03 42.83
C GLU A 160 -18.57 -10.10 43.34
N GLU A 161 -19.34 -10.74 42.46
CA GLU A 161 -20.31 -11.78 42.83
C GLU A 161 -19.66 -13.16 43.01
N THR A 162 -18.59 -13.45 42.26
CA THR A 162 -18.00 -14.79 42.16
C THR A 162 -16.56 -14.86 42.65
N GLU A 163 -15.88 -13.72 42.79
CA GLU A 163 -14.48 -13.61 43.14
C GLU A 163 -14.25 -12.49 44.16
N LYS A 164 -13.32 -12.71 45.07
CA LYS A 164 -12.81 -11.70 45.99
C LYS A 164 -11.48 -11.19 45.50
N GLN A 165 -11.35 -9.89 45.33
CA GLN A 165 -10.08 -9.25 45.06
C GLN A 165 -9.18 -9.32 46.30
N LEU A 166 -8.00 -9.94 46.16
CA LEU A 166 -6.97 -10.05 47.19
C LEU A 166 -5.91 -8.97 47.08
N ALA A 167 -5.66 -8.49 45.85
CA ALA A 167 -4.72 -7.41 45.57
C ALA A 167 -5.30 -6.48 44.51
N GLU A 168 -5.12 -5.18 44.71
CA GLU A 168 -5.45 -4.14 43.75
C GLU A 168 -4.43 -4.11 42.61
N CYS A 169 -4.86 -3.67 41.43
CA CYS A 169 -3.93 -3.50 40.34
C CYS A 169 -3.00 -2.31 40.61
N THR A 170 -1.74 -2.45 40.23
CA THR A 170 -0.75 -1.37 40.26
C THR A 170 -0.05 -1.30 38.91
N PRO A 171 0.63 -0.20 38.55
CA PRO A 171 1.41 -0.14 37.31
C PRO A 171 2.43 -1.28 37.16
N THR A 172 2.85 -1.91 38.26
CA THR A 172 3.84 -2.99 38.29
C THR A 172 3.26 -4.39 38.51
N SER A 173 1.96 -4.53 38.77
CA SER A 173 1.38 -5.82 39.14
C SER A 173 -0.10 -5.91 38.81
N ASP A 174 -0.52 -7.06 38.30
CA ASP A 174 -1.94 -7.34 38.08
C ASP A 174 -2.74 -7.37 39.39
N SER A 175 -4.06 -7.20 39.25
CA SER A 175 -4.99 -7.54 40.32
C SER A 175 -5.01 -9.06 40.53
N VAL A 176 -5.30 -9.49 41.76
CA VAL A 176 -5.36 -10.92 42.10
C VAL A 176 -6.77 -11.26 42.56
N CYS A 177 -7.46 -12.09 41.78
CA CYS A 177 -8.81 -12.55 42.08
C CYS A 177 -8.78 -13.94 42.74
N HIS A 178 -9.62 -14.13 43.75
CA HIS A 178 -9.78 -15.41 44.43
C HIS A 178 -11.24 -15.87 44.34
N PRO A 179 -11.52 -17.04 43.74
CA PRO A 179 -12.87 -17.56 43.63
C PRO A 179 -13.53 -17.70 45.01
N LEU A 180 -14.75 -17.18 45.13
CA LEU A 180 -15.62 -17.46 46.26
C LEU A 180 -16.13 -18.90 46.08
N LEU A 181 -15.55 -19.84 46.83
CA LEU A 181 -16.04 -21.22 46.84
C LEU A 181 -17.56 -21.21 47.13
N PRO A 182 -18.39 -21.83 46.27
CA PRO A 182 -19.82 -21.87 46.52
C PRO A 182 -20.07 -22.63 47.82
N THR A 183 -20.64 -21.93 48.80
CA THR A 183 -21.15 -22.56 50.02
C THR A 183 -22.50 -23.19 49.71
N TYR A 184 -22.55 -24.22 48.86
CA TYR A 184 -23.77 -24.92 48.43
C TYR A 184 -23.38 -26.37 48.10
N PHE A 185 -23.77 -27.43 48.78
CA PHE A 185 -24.67 -27.71 49.90
C PHE A 185 -23.99 -28.78 50.77
N ALA A 186 -24.27 -28.79 52.08
CA ALA A 186 -24.07 -30.02 52.84
C ALA A 186 -24.91 -31.13 52.17
N PRO A 187 -24.33 -32.27 51.76
CA PRO A 187 -25.13 -33.43 51.45
C PRO A 187 -25.80 -33.83 52.76
N THR A 188 -27.14 -33.79 52.77
CA THR A 188 -27.91 -34.45 53.80
C THR A 188 -27.41 -35.89 53.92
N ASP A 189 -27.09 -36.21 55.16
CA ASP A 189 -26.84 -37.53 55.74
C ASP A 189 -27.73 -38.66 55.18
N MET A 190 -27.23 -39.89 55.38
CA MET A 190 -27.85 -41.23 55.18
C MET A 190 -27.58 -41.88 53.80
N ASP A 191 -26.56 -42.75 53.70
CA ASP A 191 -26.63 -44.14 54.17
C ASP A 191 -25.26 -44.86 53.96
N PRO A 192 -24.78 -45.72 54.89
CA PRO A 192 -23.51 -46.41 54.77
C PRO A 192 -23.70 -47.85 54.29
N SER A 193 -23.14 -48.20 53.14
CA SER A 193 -22.75 -49.59 52.88
C SER A 193 -21.76 -49.72 51.72
N PRO A 194 -20.59 -50.37 51.92
CA PRO A 194 -19.71 -50.80 50.84
C PRO A 194 -20.04 -52.23 50.41
N PRO A 195 -19.73 -52.61 49.17
CA PRO A 195 -18.75 -53.69 49.03
C PRO A 195 -17.76 -53.43 47.87
N SER A 196 -16.47 -53.55 48.16
CA SER A 196 -15.64 -54.70 47.80
C SER A 196 -14.98 -54.59 46.42
N PHE A 197 -13.83 -53.93 46.46
CA PHE A 197 -12.57 -54.35 45.83
C PHE A 197 -12.58 -55.79 45.27
N THR A 198 -12.52 -55.89 43.95
CA THR A 198 -11.75 -56.94 43.26
C THR A 198 -11.00 -56.31 42.11
N ASN A 199 -9.75 -55.93 42.37
CA ASN A 199 -8.74 -55.76 41.34
C ASN A 199 -8.40 -57.14 40.77
N TYR A 200 -8.83 -57.39 39.55
CA TYR A 200 -8.18 -58.38 38.69
C TYR A 200 -7.55 -57.64 37.51
N PHE A 201 -6.27 -57.32 37.67
CA PHE A 201 -5.36 -57.12 36.54
C PHE A 201 -4.96 -58.50 36.01
N LEU A 202 -4.95 -58.68 34.69
CA LEU A 202 -3.89 -59.39 33.96
C LEU A 202 -3.95 -58.98 32.47
N PRO A 203 -2.84 -59.07 31.72
CA PRO A 203 -2.47 -58.08 30.71
C PRO A 203 -2.42 -58.63 29.27
N GLY A 204 -2.36 -57.70 28.32
CA GLY A 204 -1.70 -57.91 27.03
C GLY A 204 -2.63 -58.08 25.83
N SER A 205 -2.53 -57.14 24.89
CA SER A 205 -2.15 -57.46 23.50
C SER A 205 -1.96 -56.16 22.72
N ASP A 206 -0.75 -55.95 22.21
CA ASP A 206 -0.41 -54.96 21.19
C ASP A 206 -1.11 -55.27 19.86
N SER A 207 -1.66 -54.24 19.19
CA SER A 207 -1.39 -53.88 17.78
C SER A 207 -2.40 -52.83 17.26
N PRO A 208 -2.03 -52.02 16.24
CA PRO A 208 -2.53 -50.64 16.09
C PRO A 208 -3.35 -50.34 14.81
N ILE A 209 -3.83 -49.08 14.72
CA ILE A 209 -4.22 -48.27 13.52
C ILE A 209 -5.74 -48.31 13.14
N PRO A 210 -6.36 -47.27 12.50
CA PRO A 210 -6.43 -45.82 12.74
C PRO A 210 -7.90 -45.31 12.88
N GLY A 211 -8.11 -44.08 13.37
CA GLY A 211 -9.30 -43.31 12.99
C GLY A 211 -9.98 -42.48 14.09
N ALA A 212 -10.11 -41.19 13.78
CA ALA A 212 -11.22 -40.29 14.08
C ALA A 212 -11.48 -39.82 15.53
N GLU A 213 -11.36 -38.50 15.66
CA GLU A 213 -12.30 -37.60 16.36
C GLU A 213 -12.28 -37.59 17.89
N THR A 214 -11.33 -36.82 18.45
CA THR A 214 -11.48 -36.26 19.79
C THR A 214 -12.43 -35.06 19.70
N THR A 215 -13.66 -35.27 20.15
CA THR A 215 -14.65 -34.23 20.39
C THR A 215 -14.14 -33.24 21.44
N THR A 216 -13.90 -32.02 20.97
CA THR A 216 -13.77 -30.79 21.75
C THR A 216 -14.97 -30.63 22.68
N SER A 217 -14.77 -30.80 23.98
CA SER A 217 -15.76 -30.40 24.99
C SER A 217 -15.62 -28.91 25.28
N SER A 218 -16.59 -28.16 24.79
CA SER A 218 -16.86 -26.76 25.06
C SER A 218 -17.01 -26.46 26.55
N ALA A 219 -16.30 -25.44 27.03
CA ALA A 219 -16.70 -24.64 28.19
C ALA A 219 -16.17 -23.20 28.06
N GLY A 220 -17.11 -22.26 27.91
CA GLY A 220 -16.98 -20.86 28.32
C GLY A 220 -16.04 -19.96 27.52
N SER A 221 -16.51 -19.40 26.40
CA SER A 221 -15.98 -18.11 25.91
C SER A 221 -16.14 -17.03 26.99
N PRO A 222 -15.13 -16.18 27.26
CA PRO A 222 -15.32 -15.00 28.07
C PRO A 222 -16.25 -14.05 27.33
N ARG A 223 -17.30 -13.60 28.01
CA ARG A 223 -18.24 -12.63 27.48
C ARG A 223 -17.56 -11.27 27.48
N PHE A 224 -17.06 -10.86 26.32
CA PHE A 224 -16.73 -9.47 26.03
C PHE A 224 -18.01 -8.64 26.15
N LEU A 225 -18.20 -7.93 27.27
CA LEU A 225 -19.19 -6.86 27.36
C LEU A 225 -18.63 -5.61 26.66
N GLY A 226 -18.67 -5.65 25.33
CA GLY A 226 -18.49 -4.49 24.45
C GLY A 226 -19.77 -4.19 23.67
N HIS A 227 -20.94 -4.28 24.32
CA HIS A 227 -22.24 -4.11 23.67
C HIS A 227 -22.68 -2.63 23.60
N GLY A 228 -21.84 -1.75 23.02
CA GLY A 228 -22.17 -0.32 22.98
C GLY A 228 -21.40 0.61 22.05
N LEU A 229 -20.43 0.14 21.24
CA LEU A 229 -19.69 1.02 20.31
C LEU A 229 -19.60 0.50 18.86
N ASN A 230 -20.06 -0.72 18.58
CA ASN A 230 -19.79 -1.42 17.30
C ASN A 230 -21.01 -1.70 16.40
N GLU A 231 -22.20 -1.19 16.72
CA GLU A 231 -23.37 -1.33 15.82
C GLU A 231 -23.38 -0.26 14.72
N ASN A 232 -22.66 0.85 14.94
CA ASN A 232 -22.57 1.97 14.00
C ASN A 232 -21.19 2.08 13.33
N LEU A 233 -20.16 1.38 13.82
CA LEU A 233 -18.80 1.51 13.28
C LEU A 233 -18.67 0.91 11.86
N ILE A 234 -19.30 -0.24 11.63
CA ILE A 234 -19.30 -0.94 10.34
C ILE A 234 -20.03 -0.13 9.24
N PRO A 235 -21.27 0.39 9.45
CA PRO A 235 -21.94 1.20 8.42
C PRO A 235 -21.26 2.56 8.20
N ILE A 236 -20.67 3.18 9.23
CA ILE A 236 -19.91 4.43 9.08
C ILE A 236 -18.65 4.20 8.25
N TYR A 237 -17.90 3.13 8.54
CA TYR A 237 -16.71 2.77 7.78
C TYR A 237 -17.04 2.46 6.32
N CYS A 238 -18.09 1.68 6.06
CA CYS A 238 -18.54 1.40 4.69
C CYS A 238 -18.95 2.68 3.93
N SER A 239 -19.58 3.65 4.60
CA SER A 239 -19.98 4.93 4.00
C SER A 239 -18.76 5.81 3.65
N ILE A 240 -17.76 5.85 4.54
CA ILE A 240 -16.51 6.59 4.30
C ILE A 240 -15.70 5.94 3.18
N VAL A 241 -15.55 4.62 3.20
CA VAL A 241 -14.85 3.87 2.15
C VAL A 241 -15.54 4.06 0.80
N ALA A 242 -16.87 4.00 0.74
CA ALA A 242 -17.61 4.26 -0.49
C ALA A 242 -17.39 5.70 -1.02
N ALA A 243 -17.40 6.70 -0.14
CA ALA A 243 -17.14 8.10 -0.53
C ALA A 243 -15.72 8.30 -1.07
N VAL A 244 -14.72 7.68 -0.46
CA VAL A 244 -13.32 7.72 -0.92
C VAL A 244 -13.19 7.05 -2.28
N VAL A 245 -13.79 5.87 -2.47
CA VAL A 245 -13.75 5.15 -3.75
C VAL A 245 -14.41 5.96 -4.87
N VAL A 246 -15.59 6.53 -4.62
CA VAL A 246 -16.26 7.41 -5.60
C VAL A 246 -15.42 8.66 -5.90
N GLY A 247 -14.79 9.25 -4.89
CA GLY A 247 -13.88 10.39 -5.05
C GLY A 247 -12.67 10.05 -5.92
N LEU A 248 -12.04 8.89 -5.70
CA LEU A 248 -10.89 8.43 -6.49
C LEU A 248 -11.29 8.11 -7.93
N VAL A 249 -12.42 7.41 -8.14
CA VAL A 249 -12.94 7.14 -9.49
C VAL A 249 -13.27 8.45 -10.22
N GLY A 250 -13.87 9.42 -9.53
CA GLY A 250 -14.13 10.76 -10.06
C GLY A 250 -12.85 11.53 -10.40
N LEU A 251 -11.82 11.45 -9.55
CA LEU A 251 -10.52 12.08 -9.80
C LEU A 251 -9.82 11.46 -11.01
N VAL A 252 -9.82 10.14 -11.14
CA VAL A 252 -9.26 9.43 -12.30
C VAL A 252 -10.01 9.82 -13.57
N ALA A 253 -11.35 9.85 -13.54
CA ALA A 253 -12.16 10.30 -14.67
C ALA A 253 -11.88 11.76 -15.04
N TYR A 254 -11.70 12.64 -14.04
CA TYR A 254 -11.32 14.05 -14.25
C TYR A 254 -9.95 14.18 -14.90
N ILE A 255 -8.95 13.41 -14.45
CA ILE A 255 -7.60 13.40 -15.04
C ILE A 255 -7.65 12.90 -16.49
N VAL A 256 -8.39 11.82 -16.76
CA VAL A 256 -8.58 11.28 -18.12
C VAL A 256 -9.32 12.29 -19.01
N PHE A 257 -10.38 12.92 -18.52
CA PHE A 257 -11.12 13.94 -19.25
C PHE A 257 -10.24 15.14 -19.56
N LYS A 258 -9.51 15.67 -18.57
CA LYS A 258 -8.58 16.80 -18.74
C LYS A 258 -7.45 16.45 -19.71
N TRP A 259 -6.91 15.24 -19.63
CA TRP A 259 -5.90 14.73 -20.58
C TRP A 259 -6.46 14.67 -22.01
N ASN A 260 -7.69 14.15 -22.17
CA ASN A 260 -8.34 14.05 -23.46
C ASN A 260 -8.71 15.43 -24.04
N SER A 261 -9.14 16.38 -23.21
CA SER A 261 -9.36 17.78 -23.60
C SER A 261 -8.08 18.48 -24.02
N CYS A 262 -6.96 18.25 -23.33
CA CYS A 262 -5.64 18.76 -23.76
C CYS A 262 -5.19 18.14 -25.09
N LYS A 263 -5.45 16.85 -25.30
CA LYS A 263 -5.17 16.15 -26.57
C LYS A 263 -6.00 16.71 -27.74
N GLN A 264 -7.29 16.96 -27.51
CA GLN A 264 -8.21 17.57 -28.49
C GLN A 264 -7.81 19.02 -28.82
N ASN A 265 -7.45 19.82 -27.81
CA ASN A 265 -7.02 21.22 -28.02
C ASN A 265 -5.70 21.32 -28.81
N LYS A 266 -4.80 20.35 -28.63
CA LYS A 266 -3.55 20.25 -29.41
C LYS A 266 -3.80 19.89 -30.88
N GLN A 267 -4.81 19.05 -31.17
CA GLN A 267 -5.20 18.71 -32.54
C GLN A 267 -5.96 19.85 -33.24
N ALA A 268 -6.79 20.60 -32.51
CA ALA A 268 -7.49 21.78 -33.03
C ALA A 268 -6.56 22.96 -33.37
N ALA A 269 -5.43 23.09 -32.68
CA ALA A 269 -4.37 24.05 -33.01
C ALA A 269 -3.56 23.61 -34.25
N ASN A 270 -3.29 22.30 -34.39
CA ASN A 270 -2.53 21.77 -35.53
C ASN A 270 -3.35 21.78 -36.84
N ASN A 271 -4.67 21.54 -36.77
CA ASN A 271 -5.55 21.61 -37.93
C ASN A 271 -5.77 23.05 -38.43
N ARG A 272 -5.76 24.06 -37.54
CA ARG A 272 -5.77 25.48 -37.94
C ARG A 272 -4.47 25.92 -38.62
N ALA A 273 -3.33 25.31 -38.28
CA ALA A 273 -2.05 25.57 -38.96
C ALA A 273 -1.96 24.92 -40.35
N ALA A 274 -2.69 23.83 -40.60
CA ALA A 274 -2.73 23.16 -41.89
C ALA A 274 -3.59 23.91 -42.94
N THR A 275 -4.67 24.59 -42.54
CA THR A 275 -5.55 25.32 -43.47
C THR A 275 -4.94 26.64 -43.98
N ASN A 276 -3.93 27.20 -43.33
CA ASN A 276 -3.34 28.50 -43.71
C ASN A 276 -2.18 28.39 -44.73
N ASN A 277 -1.82 27.18 -45.17
CA ASN A 277 -0.68 26.95 -46.08
C ASN A 277 -1.10 26.53 -47.50
N GLN A 278 -2.37 26.69 -47.90
CA GLN A 278 -2.81 26.35 -49.26
C GLN A 278 -3.69 27.46 -49.86
N MET A 279 -3.08 28.59 -50.23
CA MET A 279 -3.64 29.47 -51.26
C MET A 279 -2.52 30.00 -52.16
N VAL A 280 -2.20 29.21 -53.19
CA VAL A 280 -1.56 29.68 -54.43
C VAL A 280 -2.50 29.28 -55.57
N THR A 281 -2.97 30.30 -56.27
CA THR A 281 -3.67 30.30 -57.55
C THR A 281 -2.92 29.48 -58.62
N PRO A 282 -3.64 28.88 -59.59
CA PRO A 282 -3.44 29.38 -60.95
C PRO A 282 -4.74 29.48 -61.77
N GLU A 283 -4.68 30.41 -62.72
CA GLU A 283 -5.68 30.64 -63.76
C GLU A 283 -5.68 29.53 -64.82
N GLY A 284 -6.80 29.33 -65.50
CA GLY A 284 -6.86 28.52 -66.73
C GLY A 284 -8.23 27.92 -67.01
N GLU A 285 -8.90 28.46 -68.01
CA GLU A 285 -10.32 28.30 -68.36
C GLU A 285 -10.72 26.94 -68.97
N LYS A 286 -12.04 26.65 -68.89
CA LYS A 286 -12.93 26.16 -69.98
C LYS A 286 -13.66 24.81 -69.79
N LEU A 287 -14.96 24.94 -69.46
CA LEU A 287 -16.16 24.16 -69.88
C LEU A 287 -16.23 22.62 -69.70
N HIS A 288 -17.11 22.14 -68.81
CA HIS A 288 -18.48 21.65 -69.09
C HIS A 288 -19.06 20.90 -67.87
N SER A 289 -20.39 20.97 -67.74
CA SER A 289 -21.36 20.31 -66.84
C SER A 289 -21.01 18.86 -66.43
N ASP A 290 -21.45 18.29 -65.31
CA ASP A 290 -22.85 18.16 -64.85
C ASP A 290 -22.91 17.49 -63.44
N SER A 291 -23.95 17.86 -62.68
CA SER A 291 -24.72 17.16 -61.63
C SER A 291 -24.11 16.26 -60.53
N GLY A 292 -24.62 16.50 -59.30
CA GLY A 292 -24.71 15.54 -58.18
C GLY A 292 -24.70 16.22 -56.80
N ILE A 293 -25.78 16.89 -56.34
CA ILE A 293 -26.75 16.43 -55.30
C ILE A 293 -26.07 15.65 -54.14
N SER A 294 -26.19 15.98 -52.85
CA SER A 294 -27.44 16.27 -52.13
C SER A 294 -27.21 16.77 -50.68
N VAL A 295 -28.04 17.77 -50.32
CA VAL A 295 -28.70 18.09 -49.02
C VAL A 295 -27.88 18.41 -47.75
N ASP A 296 -27.95 19.69 -47.40
CA ASP A 296 -27.79 20.28 -46.07
C ASP A 296 -29.19 20.55 -45.49
N SER A 297 -29.38 20.48 -44.17
CA SER A 297 -30.58 21.00 -43.48
C SER A 297 -30.27 21.28 -42.00
N GLN A 298 -29.71 22.46 -41.73
CA GLN A 298 -30.10 23.27 -40.58
C GLN A 298 -31.50 23.88 -40.90
N SER A 299 -32.38 24.32 -40.01
CA SER A 299 -32.30 24.95 -38.68
C SER A 299 -33.75 25.25 -38.22
N LEU A 300 -33.94 25.38 -36.90
CA LEU A 300 -34.90 26.27 -36.22
C LEU A 300 -36.37 26.34 -36.69
N GLN A 301 -37.33 26.00 -35.80
CA GLN A 301 -38.14 26.99 -35.07
C GLN A 301 -39.19 26.33 -34.16
N GLU A 302 -39.25 26.87 -32.95
CA GLU A 302 -40.30 26.70 -31.94
C GLU A 302 -41.67 27.29 -32.36
N HIS A 303 -42.72 26.83 -31.65
CA HIS A 303 -44.07 27.42 -31.50
C HIS A 303 -44.97 27.34 -32.74
N GLN A 304 -46.25 26.95 -32.69
CA GLN A 304 -47.26 27.22 -31.67
C GLN A 304 -48.49 26.31 -31.86
N GLN A 305 -49.11 25.97 -30.72
CA GLN A 305 -50.50 25.54 -30.44
C GLN A 305 -51.62 25.58 -31.51
N GLN A 306 -52.63 24.74 -31.20
CA GLN A 306 -54.08 24.80 -31.51
C GLN A 306 -54.48 24.22 -32.89
N GLN A 307 -55.36 23.21 -32.99
CA GLN A 307 -56.75 23.18 -32.51
C GLN A 307 -57.39 21.77 -32.66
N GLN A 308 -58.21 21.38 -31.66
CA GLN A 308 -59.53 20.71 -31.71
C GLN A 308 -59.71 19.36 -32.48
N ALA A 309 -60.52 18.38 -32.05
CA ALA A 309 -61.38 18.20 -30.88
C ALA A 309 -61.94 16.75 -30.87
N GLN A 310 -62.21 16.24 -29.65
CA GLN A 310 -63.35 15.41 -29.20
C GLN A 310 -63.70 14.06 -29.85
N ALA A 311 -63.62 12.98 -29.05
CA ALA A 311 -64.76 12.25 -28.43
C ALA A 311 -64.18 11.03 -27.65
N GLU A 312 -64.25 10.94 -26.31
CA GLU A 312 -65.31 10.27 -25.49
C GLU A 312 -65.48 8.76 -25.87
N VAL A 313 -65.41 7.73 -25.01
CA VAL A 313 -66.00 7.49 -23.68
C VAL A 313 -65.33 6.26 -22.98
N GLN A 314 -64.97 6.43 -21.71
CA GLN A 314 -65.14 5.57 -20.50
C GLN A 314 -65.51 4.06 -20.62
N ALA A 315 -64.74 3.16 -19.96
CA ALA A 315 -65.21 2.09 -19.03
C ALA A 315 -64.07 1.16 -18.53
N GLN A 316 -64.01 0.93 -17.22
CA GLN A 316 -63.42 -0.24 -16.52
C GLN A 316 -64.60 -1.18 -16.12
N PRO A 317 -64.43 -2.37 -15.48
CA PRO A 317 -63.31 -3.35 -15.36
C PRO A 317 -63.77 -4.83 -15.54
N ALA A 318 -62.86 -5.84 -15.52
CA ALA A 318 -63.18 -7.23 -15.12
C ALA A 318 -61.94 -8.11 -14.78
N ARG A 319 -62.09 -8.92 -13.71
CA ARG A 319 -61.21 -9.97 -13.16
C ARG A 319 -61.12 -11.22 -14.07
N SER A 320 -60.05 -12.02 -13.97
CA SER A 320 -60.06 -13.35 -13.31
C SER A 320 -58.80 -14.20 -13.60
N HIS A 321 -58.43 -14.97 -12.57
CA HIS A 321 -57.47 -16.06 -12.46
C HIS A 321 -57.32 -17.00 -13.67
N THR A 322 -56.12 -17.53 -13.87
CA THR A 322 -55.92 -18.99 -13.98
C THR A 322 -54.53 -19.39 -13.46
N GLN A 323 -54.53 -20.31 -12.50
CA GLN A 323 -53.44 -21.17 -12.06
C GLN A 323 -53.84 -22.58 -12.47
N GLU A 324 -52.97 -23.35 -13.13
CA GLU A 324 -52.66 -24.76 -12.81
C GLU A 324 -51.82 -25.48 -13.88
N GLN A 325 -50.84 -26.24 -13.35
CA GLN A 325 -50.27 -27.55 -13.73
C GLN A 325 -49.64 -27.72 -15.13
N ILE A 326 -48.46 -28.35 -15.26
CA ILE A 326 -47.97 -29.61 -14.65
C ILE A 326 -46.50 -29.48 -14.24
#